data_AF-M2RI55-F1
#
_entry.id   AF-M2RI55-F1
#
_cell.length_a   1.000
_cell.length_b   1.000
_cell.length_c   1.000
_cell.angle_alpha   90.00
_cell.angle_beta   90.00
_cell.angle_gamma   90.00
#
_symmetry.space_group_name_H-M   'P 1'
#
loop_
_entity.id
_entity.type
_entity.pdbx_description
1 polymer ?
#
loop_
_entity_poly.entity_id
_entity_poly.type
_entity_poly.pdbx_seq_one_letter_code
_entity_poly.pdbx_strand_id
1 'polypeptide(L)'
;MAFSMALATGLFFVSLVAAQSNTPFCDSASGICFQGYTDPELDITIGLVLPDPPTDEFIVQMVAPATYGYTGLSVGGTMADSLLFTLWPNGDDIVLGTRWTSGYVLPEVYTGPQITLLPGSGVNSTYIQATFRCQNCTTWTDGSLGSGDQGGFQLIAYVAQTTTPPDDPADVGSTIIEHNDFDFFGMNLTQAQSTQYSSYVAGGSASTTSAPTTTSLPSSTPAPPSSTSSASGATQTEWGQCGGQGWTGPTTCAAGLTCVGVSPPYYSQCQA
;
A
#
# COMPACT_ATOMS: atom_id res chain seq x y z
N MET A 1 42.71 4.84 52.00
CA MET A 1 41.82 5.54 51.04
C MET A 1 41.54 4.56 49.93
N ALA A 2 40.34 3.99 49.89
CA ALA A 2 39.88 3.11 48.82
C ALA A 2 38.55 3.68 48.34
N PHE A 3 38.51 4.16 47.09
CA PHE A 3 37.28 4.59 46.45
C PHE A 3 36.92 3.57 45.38
N SER A 4 35.79 2.90 45.60
CA SER A 4 35.23 1.87 44.74
C SER A 4 34.72 2.45 43.43
N MET A 5 35.07 1.83 42.30
CA MET A 5 34.40 2.04 41.02
C MET A 5 33.03 1.34 41.06
N ALA A 6 31.95 2.11 40.99
CA ALA A 6 30.63 1.59 40.69
C ALA A 6 30.44 1.58 39.16
N LEU A 7 30.29 0.38 38.59
CA LEU A 7 30.01 0.16 37.18
C LEU A 7 28.49 0.27 36.98
N ALA A 8 28.01 1.31 36.30
CA ALA A 8 26.61 1.45 35.93
C ALA A 8 26.33 0.65 34.65
N THR A 9 25.61 -0.46 34.77
CA THR A 9 25.06 -1.22 33.64
C THR A 9 23.81 -0.51 33.13
N GLY A 10 23.90 0.14 31.97
CA GLY A 10 22.76 0.70 31.25
C GLY A 10 21.93 -0.38 30.57
N LEU A 11 20.63 -0.47 30.89
CA LEU A 11 19.67 -1.24 30.10
C LEU A 11 19.47 -0.56 28.74
N PHE A 12 19.90 -1.22 27.66
CA PHE A 12 19.48 -0.87 26.32
C PHE A 12 18.07 -1.44 26.09
N PHE A 13 17.06 -0.56 26.05
CA PHE A 13 15.77 -0.89 25.47
C PHE A 13 15.95 -1.00 23.96
N VAL A 14 15.96 -2.23 23.44
CA VAL A 14 15.82 -2.48 22.00
C VAL A 14 14.34 -2.29 21.67
N SER A 15 13.98 -1.13 21.15
CA SER A 15 12.66 -0.91 20.57
C SER A 15 12.54 -1.77 19.30
N LEU A 16 11.70 -2.80 19.35
CA LEU A 16 11.25 -3.51 18.16
C LEU A 16 10.39 -2.53 17.35
N VAL A 17 10.96 -1.96 16.29
CA VAL A 17 10.18 -1.23 15.28
C VAL A 17 9.49 -2.29 14.42
N ALA A 18 8.19 -2.45 14.56
CA ALA A 18 7.39 -3.26 13.64
C ALA A 18 7.30 -2.52 12.30
N ALA A 19 7.61 -3.19 11.19
CA ALA A 19 7.34 -2.65 9.87
C ALA A 19 5.81 -2.60 9.65
N GLN A 20 5.28 -1.46 9.23
CA GLN A 20 3.87 -1.31 8.85
C GLN A 20 3.61 -2.20 7.63
N SER A 21 2.94 -3.33 7.84
CA SER A 21 2.64 -4.32 6.82
C SER A 21 1.13 -4.50 6.72
N ASN A 22 0.66 -4.77 5.50
CA ASN A 22 -0.75 -5.04 5.26
C ASN A 22 -1.20 -6.34 5.96
N THR A 23 -2.48 -6.36 6.36
CA THR A 23 -3.13 -7.52 6.96
C THR A 23 -4.47 -7.79 6.27
N PRO A 24 -4.92 -9.06 6.22
CA PRO A 24 -6.18 -9.38 5.62
C PRO A 24 -7.33 -8.98 6.54
N PHE A 25 -8.39 -8.42 5.97
CA PHE A 25 -9.65 -8.16 6.69
C PHE A 25 -10.84 -8.35 5.76
N CYS A 26 -12.03 -8.57 6.32
CA CYS A 26 -13.27 -8.67 5.55
C CYS A 26 -14.27 -7.65 6.07
N ASP A 27 -14.75 -6.81 5.15
CA ASP A 27 -15.77 -5.84 5.46
C ASP A 27 -17.16 -6.49 5.38
N SER A 28 -17.87 -6.47 6.50
CA SER A 28 -19.20 -7.05 6.59
C SER A 28 -20.26 -6.27 5.79
N ALA A 29 -20.05 -4.97 5.56
CA ALA A 29 -21.03 -4.13 4.87
C ALA A 29 -21.04 -4.39 3.36
N SER A 30 -19.85 -4.50 2.74
CA SER A 30 -19.69 -4.87 1.33
C SER A 30 -19.65 -6.38 1.09
N GLY A 31 -19.26 -7.18 2.08
CA GLY A 31 -19.03 -8.62 1.93
C GLY A 31 -17.72 -8.98 1.24
N ILE A 32 -16.79 -8.01 1.14
CA ILE A 32 -15.53 -8.13 0.42
C ILE A 32 -14.38 -8.32 1.41
N CYS A 33 -13.48 -9.25 1.10
CA CYS A 33 -12.22 -9.41 1.81
C CYS A 33 -11.09 -8.70 1.06
N PHE A 34 -10.31 -7.91 1.81
CA PHE A 34 -9.22 -7.07 1.32
C PHE A 34 -7.90 -7.50 1.96
N GLN A 35 -6.80 -7.08 1.33
CA GLN A 35 -5.56 -6.82 2.04
C GLN A 35 -5.43 -5.33 2.28
N GLY A 36 -5.00 -4.93 3.47
CA GLY A 36 -4.91 -3.51 3.75
C GLY A 36 -4.30 -3.15 5.08
N TYR A 37 -4.47 -1.88 5.46
CA TYR A 37 -3.90 -1.32 6.67
C TYR A 37 -4.89 -0.35 7.28
N THR A 38 -4.93 -0.32 8.62
CA THR A 38 -5.65 0.68 9.40
C THR A 38 -4.62 1.45 10.21
N ASP A 39 -4.53 2.75 9.94
CA ASP A 39 -3.74 3.70 10.70
C ASP A 39 -4.44 3.97 12.05
N PRO A 40 -3.85 3.60 13.19
CA PRO A 40 -4.46 3.82 14.49
C PRO A 40 -4.38 5.29 14.96
N GLU A 41 -3.51 6.12 14.37
CA GLU A 41 -3.38 7.53 14.67
C GLU A 41 -4.32 8.40 13.82
N LEU A 42 -4.40 8.16 12.51
CA LEU A 42 -5.28 8.89 11.58
C LEU A 42 -6.68 8.27 11.46
N ASP A 43 -6.88 7.06 12.00
CA ASP A 43 -8.15 6.32 11.92
C ASP A 43 -8.62 6.13 10.46
N ILE A 44 -7.65 5.95 9.56
CA ILE A 44 -7.86 5.70 8.13
C ILE A 44 -7.62 4.22 7.85
N THR A 45 -8.59 3.57 7.19
CA THR A 45 -8.42 2.20 6.69
C THR A 45 -8.38 2.21 5.17
N ILE A 46 -7.34 1.59 4.61
CA ILE A 46 -7.19 1.36 3.17
C ILE A 46 -7.14 -0.14 2.91
N GLY A 47 -8.04 -0.65 2.09
CA GLY A 47 -8.06 -2.03 1.60
C GLY A 47 -7.96 -2.10 0.08
N LEU A 48 -7.26 -3.10 -0.44
CA LEU A 48 -7.16 -3.41 -1.87
C LEU A 48 -7.45 -4.89 -2.10
N VAL A 49 -8.17 -5.20 -3.17
CA VAL A 49 -8.29 -6.56 -3.70
C VAL A 49 -8.20 -6.54 -5.22
N LEU A 50 -7.40 -7.44 -5.78
CA LEU A 50 -7.19 -7.62 -7.20
C LEU A 50 -7.86 -8.92 -7.68
N PRO A 51 -8.21 -9.03 -8.98
CA PRO A 51 -8.57 -10.32 -9.56
C PRO A 51 -7.37 -11.29 -9.55
N ASP A 52 -7.68 -12.59 -9.50
CA ASP A 52 -6.74 -13.68 -9.75
C ASP A 52 -7.18 -14.45 -11.01
N PRO A 53 -6.44 -14.37 -12.14
CA PRO A 53 -5.20 -13.60 -12.32
C PRO A 53 -5.44 -12.08 -12.42
N PRO A 54 -4.42 -11.24 -12.16
CA PRO A 54 -4.53 -9.78 -12.25
C PRO A 54 -4.92 -9.28 -13.65
N THR A 55 -5.68 -8.18 -13.71
CA THR A 55 -6.12 -7.51 -14.94
C THR A 55 -5.81 -6.00 -14.86
N ASP A 56 -6.61 -5.16 -15.52
CA ASP A 56 -6.51 -3.70 -15.55
C ASP A 56 -7.34 -3.00 -14.45
N GLU A 57 -7.83 -3.75 -13.47
CA GLU A 57 -8.75 -3.27 -12.46
C GLU A 57 -8.50 -3.86 -11.06
N PHE A 58 -9.05 -3.18 -10.06
CA PHE A 58 -9.08 -3.63 -8.67
C PHE A 58 -10.27 -3.04 -7.93
N ILE A 59 -10.54 -3.51 -6.71
CA ILE A 59 -11.46 -2.87 -5.77
C ILE A 59 -10.65 -2.28 -4.63
N VAL A 60 -10.94 -1.02 -4.29
CA VAL A 60 -10.38 -0.32 -3.13
C VAL A 60 -11.49 -0.07 -2.12
N GLN A 61 -11.14 -0.14 -0.85
CA GLN A 61 -11.90 0.44 0.24
C GLN A 61 -11.09 1.54 0.90
N MET A 62 -11.69 2.72 1.05
CA MET A 62 -11.19 3.82 1.86
C MET A 62 -12.22 4.12 2.95
N VAL A 63 -11.81 4.06 4.21
CA VAL A 63 -12.61 4.50 5.36
C VAL A 63 -11.82 5.57 6.09
N ALA A 64 -12.45 6.71 6.37
CA ALA A 64 -11.82 7.82 7.08
C ALA A 64 -12.86 8.58 7.93
N PRO A 65 -12.44 9.32 8.96
CA PRO A 65 -13.33 10.15 9.74
C PRO A 65 -14.11 11.14 8.85
N ALA A 66 -15.43 11.17 8.98
CA ALA A 66 -16.30 12.07 8.22
C ALA A 66 -16.06 13.56 8.54
N THR A 67 -15.34 13.85 9.63
CA THR A 67 -14.95 15.20 10.03
C THR A 67 -13.75 15.75 9.29
N TYR A 68 -13.00 14.92 8.56
CA TYR A 68 -11.86 15.38 7.78
C TYR A 68 -12.33 16.21 6.58
N GLY A 69 -11.52 17.20 6.21
CA GLY A 69 -11.76 18.00 5.01
C GLY A 69 -11.68 17.13 3.75
N TYR A 70 -10.61 16.35 3.62
CA TYR A 70 -10.52 15.27 2.65
C TYR A 70 -9.51 14.20 3.06
N THR A 71 -9.65 13.02 2.48
CA THR A 71 -8.66 11.94 2.50
C THR A 71 -8.20 11.66 1.08
N GLY A 72 -6.93 11.33 0.89
CA GLY A 72 -6.40 10.93 -0.40
C GLY A 72 -5.66 9.60 -0.34
N LEU A 73 -5.56 8.95 -1.50
CA LEU A 73 -4.86 7.68 -1.68
C LEU A 73 -3.98 7.78 -2.92
N SER A 74 -2.73 7.34 -2.82
CA SER A 74 -1.83 7.08 -3.94
C SER A 74 -1.59 5.58 -4.03
N VAL A 75 -2.03 4.96 -5.12
CA VAL A 75 -1.81 3.52 -5.34
C VAL A 75 -0.41 3.20 -5.87
N GLY A 76 0.35 4.21 -6.32
CA GLY A 76 1.75 4.07 -6.69
C GLY A 76 2.73 4.48 -5.60
N GLY A 77 2.26 5.03 -4.48
CA GLY A 77 3.07 5.35 -3.30
C GLY A 77 3.74 6.73 -3.31
N THR A 78 3.63 7.49 -4.39
CA THR A 78 4.13 8.86 -4.50
C THR A 78 2.99 9.82 -4.82
N MET A 79 3.15 11.11 -4.51
CA MET A 79 2.19 12.13 -4.95
C MET A 79 2.33 12.40 -6.45
N ALA A 80 3.56 12.70 -6.89
CA ALA A 80 3.87 12.89 -8.30
C ALA A 80 3.86 11.56 -9.05
N ASP A 81 3.44 11.61 -10.31
CA ASP A 81 3.48 10.51 -11.29
C ASP A 81 2.74 9.24 -10.83
N SER A 82 1.75 9.40 -9.95
CA SER A 82 0.93 8.32 -9.42
C SER A 82 -0.55 8.55 -9.69
N LEU A 83 -1.30 7.46 -9.85
CA LEU A 83 -2.75 7.53 -9.82
C LEU A 83 -3.20 7.86 -8.39
N LEU A 84 -3.82 9.03 -8.24
CA LEU A 84 -4.34 9.51 -6.97
C LEU A 84 -5.86 9.38 -6.93
N PHE A 85 -6.38 9.16 -5.74
CA PHE A 85 -7.80 9.26 -5.43
C PHE A 85 -8.00 10.28 -4.34
N THR A 86 -9.05 11.07 -4.44
CA THR A 86 -9.48 11.99 -3.39
C THR A 86 -10.90 11.67 -2.97
N LEU A 87 -11.16 11.69 -1.67
CA LEU A 87 -12.42 11.30 -1.05
C LEU A 87 -12.80 12.31 0.03
N TRP A 88 -14.04 12.79 -0.01
CA TRP A 88 -14.63 13.59 1.07
C TRP A 88 -16.16 13.46 1.08
N PRO A 89 -16.81 13.73 2.22
CA PRO A 89 -18.26 13.79 2.30
C PRO A 89 -18.78 15.15 1.81
N ASN A 90 -19.93 15.14 1.14
CA ASN A 90 -20.74 16.32 0.86
C ASN A 90 -22.16 16.10 1.39
N GLY A 91 -22.38 16.43 2.67
CA GLY A 91 -23.58 15.95 3.37
C GLY A 91 -23.54 14.42 3.49
N ASP A 92 -24.61 13.76 3.04
CA ASP A 92 -24.70 12.29 3.02
C ASP A 92 -24.07 11.66 1.76
N ASP A 93 -23.68 12.49 0.78
CA ASP A 93 -23.11 12.03 -0.48
C ASP A 93 -21.59 11.85 -0.38
N ILE A 94 -21.09 10.87 -1.15
CA ILE A 94 -19.65 10.64 -1.34
C ILE A 94 -19.19 11.41 -2.56
N VAL A 95 -18.14 12.22 -2.41
CA VAL A 95 -17.39 12.76 -3.54
C VAL A 95 -16.05 12.07 -3.62
N LEU A 96 -15.90 11.26 -4.67
CA LEU A 96 -14.73 10.44 -4.96
C LEU A 96 -14.31 10.65 -6.41
N GLY A 97 -13.02 10.85 -6.64
CA GLY A 97 -12.51 10.90 -8.00
C GLY A 97 -11.00 10.74 -8.10
N THR A 98 -10.55 10.63 -9.34
CA THR A 98 -9.16 10.40 -9.69
C THR A 98 -8.44 11.70 -9.99
N ARG A 99 -7.20 11.80 -9.51
CA ARG A 99 -6.31 12.92 -9.77
C ARG A 99 -4.92 12.46 -10.18
N TRP A 100 -4.16 13.38 -10.77
CA TRP A 100 -2.77 13.15 -11.15
C TRP A 100 -2.01 14.47 -11.19
N THR A 101 -0.71 14.41 -10.95
CA THR A 101 0.22 15.55 -11.07
C THR A 101 1.62 15.03 -11.35
N SER A 102 2.44 15.82 -12.04
CA SER A 102 3.86 15.54 -12.29
C SER A 102 4.79 16.07 -11.20
N GLY A 103 4.25 16.68 -10.14
CA GLY A 103 5.05 17.28 -9.08
C GLY A 103 4.24 17.57 -7.81
N TYR A 104 4.87 18.23 -6.85
CA TYR A 104 4.25 18.65 -5.59
C TYR A 104 3.46 19.95 -5.75
N VAL A 105 2.43 19.88 -6.60
CA VAL A 105 1.47 20.94 -6.90
C VAL A 105 0.06 20.35 -6.89
N LEU A 106 -0.97 21.21 -6.87
CA LEU A 106 -2.37 20.81 -6.87
C LEU A 106 -2.63 19.75 -7.96
N PRO A 107 -3.04 18.52 -7.58
CA PRO A 107 -3.40 17.51 -8.55
C PRO A 107 -4.67 17.88 -9.30
N GLU A 108 -4.64 17.70 -10.62
CA GLU A 108 -5.78 17.93 -11.51
C GLU A 108 -6.57 16.63 -11.72
N VAL A 109 -7.81 16.75 -12.21
CA VAL A 109 -8.66 15.60 -12.52
C VAL A 109 -7.97 14.70 -13.56
N TYR A 110 -7.85 13.42 -13.23
CA TYR A 110 -7.24 12.43 -14.11
C TYR A 110 -8.30 11.60 -14.82
N THR A 111 -8.34 11.69 -16.15
CA THR A 111 -9.29 10.97 -17.00
C THR A 111 -8.75 9.62 -17.44
N GLY A 112 -9.64 8.65 -17.71
CA GLY A 112 -9.26 7.30 -18.12
C GLY A 112 -9.78 6.24 -17.14
N PRO A 113 -9.37 6.29 -15.86
CA PRO A 113 -9.96 5.45 -14.81
C PRO A 113 -11.48 5.54 -14.77
N GLN A 114 -12.14 4.41 -14.53
CA GLN A 114 -13.59 4.34 -14.33
C GLN A 114 -13.89 3.86 -12.92
N ILE A 115 -14.54 4.70 -12.14
CA ILE A 115 -14.86 4.46 -10.73
C ILE A 115 -16.33 4.09 -10.60
N THR A 116 -16.61 2.97 -9.94
CA THR A 116 -17.97 2.56 -9.59
C THR A 116 -18.03 2.27 -8.10
N LEU A 117 -18.81 3.07 -7.36
CA LEU A 117 -19.10 2.78 -5.95
C LEU A 117 -19.85 1.45 -5.84
N LEU A 118 -19.42 0.63 -4.88
CA LEU A 118 -19.99 -0.66 -4.55
C LEU A 118 -20.81 -0.57 -3.25
N PRO A 119 -21.68 -1.56 -2.99
CA PRO A 119 -22.41 -1.67 -1.73
C PRO A 119 -21.49 -1.59 -0.50
N GLY A 120 -22.02 -1.05 0.60
CA GLY A 120 -21.24 -0.78 1.81
C GLY A 120 -20.59 0.61 1.83
N SER A 121 -20.63 1.35 0.72
CA SER A 121 -20.23 2.76 0.70
C SER A 121 -21.31 3.66 1.31
N GLY A 122 -20.90 4.67 2.07
CA GLY A 122 -21.78 5.72 2.58
C GLY A 122 -21.07 6.69 3.52
N VAL A 123 -21.79 7.73 3.92
CA VAL A 123 -21.38 8.66 4.98
C VAL A 123 -22.31 8.45 6.17
N ASN A 124 -21.73 8.45 7.38
CA ASN A 124 -22.48 8.53 8.62
C ASN A 124 -21.86 9.60 9.54
N SER A 125 -22.35 9.70 10.77
CA SER A 125 -21.88 10.71 11.73
C SER A 125 -20.41 10.59 12.14
N THR A 126 -19.76 9.46 11.84
CA THR A 126 -18.40 9.15 12.29
C THR A 126 -17.46 8.94 11.11
N TYR A 127 -17.87 8.20 10.09
CA TYR A 127 -17.01 7.81 8.97
C TYR A 127 -17.65 8.09 7.62
N ILE A 128 -16.79 8.41 6.66
CA ILE A 128 -17.03 8.19 5.24
C ILE A 128 -16.37 6.88 4.85
N GLN A 129 -17.10 6.01 4.17
CA GLN A 129 -16.60 4.77 3.59
C GLN A 129 -16.89 4.78 2.09
N ALA A 130 -15.85 4.67 1.28
CA ALA A 130 -15.96 4.43 -0.16
C ALA A 130 -15.34 3.08 -0.49
N THR A 131 -16.17 2.11 -0.84
CA THR A 131 -15.74 0.84 -1.44
C THR A 131 -16.06 0.91 -2.92
N PHE A 132 -15.06 0.85 -3.79
CA PHE A 132 -15.26 1.10 -5.21
C PHE A 132 -14.41 0.20 -6.09
N ARG A 133 -15.00 -0.19 -7.22
CA ARG A 133 -14.28 -0.80 -8.34
C ARG A 133 -13.61 0.30 -9.15
N CYS A 134 -12.34 0.09 -9.49
CA CYS A 134 -11.55 0.97 -10.33
C CYS A 134 -11.11 0.19 -11.56
N GLN A 135 -11.66 0.52 -12.72
CA GLN A 135 -11.25 -0.07 -14.01
C GLN A 135 -10.31 0.89 -14.75
N ASN A 136 -9.35 0.35 -15.50
CA ASN A 136 -8.24 1.09 -16.11
C ASN A 136 -7.37 1.81 -15.07
N CYS A 137 -7.03 1.12 -13.98
CA CYS A 137 -6.37 1.74 -12.82
C CYS A 137 -5.02 1.12 -12.45
N THR A 138 -4.61 0.03 -13.10
CA THR A 138 -3.32 -0.63 -12.81
C THR A 138 -2.16 -0.01 -13.59
N THR A 139 -2.47 0.83 -14.58
CA THR A 139 -1.51 1.64 -15.33
C THR A 139 -2.04 3.06 -15.45
N TRP A 140 -1.13 4.02 -15.47
CA TRP A 140 -1.43 5.44 -15.63
C TRP A 140 -0.25 6.14 -16.31
N THR A 141 -0.35 7.45 -16.49
CA THR A 141 0.69 8.26 -17.10
C THR A 141 1.96 8.16 -16.27
N ASP A 142 3.03 7.65 -16.90
CA ASP A 142 4.37 7.51 -16.30
C ASP A 142 4.47 6.58 -15.08
N GLY A 143 3.47 5.73 -14.84
CA GLY A 143 3.52 4.76 -13.74
C GLY A 143 2.52 3.60 -13.83
N SER A 144 2.67 2.65 -12.91
CA SER A 144 1.81 1.47 -12.82
C SER A 144 1.87 0.84 -11.45
N LEU A 145 0.82 0.08 -11.12
CA LEU A 145 0.72 -0.70 -9.90
C LEU A 145 1.79 -1.80 -9.91
N GLY A 146 2.49 -1.97 -8.78
CA GLY A 146 3.59 -2.91 -8.60
C GLY A 146 4.79 -2.63 -9.49
N SER A 147 4.96 -1.39 -9.98
CA SER A 147 5.97 -1.05 -10.99
C SER A 147 5.87 -1.93 -12.25
N GLY A 148 4.65 -2.32 -12.61
CA GLY A 148 4.34 -3.19 -13.75
C GLY A 148 4.25 -4.67 -13.40
N ASP A 149 4.56 -5.06 -12.16
CA ASP A 149 4.43 -6.42 -11.65
C ASP A 149 3.34 -6.50 -10.56
N GLN A 150 2.14 -6.91 -10.95
CA GLN A 150 1.00 -7.10 -10.04
C GLN A 150 1.12 -8.35 -9.14
N GLY A 151 2.20 -9.11 -9.25
CA GLY A 151 2.60 -10.12 -8.25
C GLY A 151 3.61 -9.60 -7.22
N GLY A 152 4.14 -8.39 -7.43
CA GLY A 152 5.23 -7.81 -6.67
C GLY A 152 4.81 -7.05 -5.41
N PHE A 153 5.71 -6.17 -4.98
CA PHE A 153 5.50 -5.25 -3.86
C PHE A 153 4.99 -3.90 -4.38
N GLN A 154 4.07 -3.28 -3.63
CA GLN A 154 3.63 -1.91 -3.84
C GLN A 154 3.74 -1.13 -2.53
N LEU A 155 4.30 0.08 -2.60
CA LEU A 155 4.16 1.06 -1.53
C LEU A 155 2.86 1.83 -1.76
N ILE A 156 1.95 1.82 -0.81
CA ILE A 156 0.71 2.61 -0.88
C ILE A 156 0.90 3.82 0.04
N ALA A 157 0.49 5.00 -0.41
CA ALA A 157 0.47 6.20 0.41
C ALA A 157 -0.97 6.68 0.60
N TYR A 158 -1.25 7.29 1.74
CA TYR A 158 -2.53 7.92 2.01
C TYR A 158 -2.31 9.21 2.79
N VAL A 159 -3.25 10.13 2.66
CA VAL A 159 -3.13 11.49 3.19
C VAL A 159 -4.43 11.93 3.84
N ALA A 160 -4.34 12.87 4.78
CA ALA A 160 -5.48 13.53 5.37
C ALA A 160 -5.28 15.05 5.40
N GLN A 161 -6.34 15.79 5.08
CA GLN A 161 -6.49 17.17 5.50
C GLN A 161 -7.57 17.19 6.59
N THR A 162 -7.14 17.29 7.84
CA THR A 162 -8.03 17.06 8.98
C THR A 162 -8.94 18.25 9.32
N THR A 163 -8.73 19.42 8.71
CA THR A 163 -9.42 20.67 9.12
C THR A 163 -10.10 21.44 8.00
N THR A 164 -9.53 21.46 6.79
CA THR A 164 -9.98 22.34 5.71
C THR A 164 -10.63 21.54 4.58
N PRO A 165 -11.93 21.73 4.30
CA PRO A 165 -12.59 21.04 3.20
C PRO A 165 -12.13 21.58 1.83
N PRO A 166 -12.44 20.88 0.73
CA PRO A 166 -12.34 21.43 -0.62
C PRO A 166 -13.10 22.75 -0.77
N ASP A 167 -12.64 23.62 -1.67
CA ASP A 167 -13.26 24.92 -1.95
C ASP A 167 -14.73 24.81 -2.42
N ASP A 168 -15.01 23.81 -3.27
CA ASP A 168 -16.37 23.39 -3.66
C ASP A 168 -16.55 21.89 -3.34
N PRO A 169 -17.13 21.55 -2.18
CA PRO A 169 -17.33 20.15 -1.79
C PRO A 169 -18.22 19.34 -2.73
N ALA A 170 -19.00 19.96 -3.63
CA ALA A 170 -19.83 19.26 -4.59
C ALA A 170 -19.08 18.89 -5.89
N ASP A 171 -17.92 19.50 -6.15
CA ASP A 171 -17.12 19.28 -7.35
C ASP A 171 -15.92 18.39 -7.07
N VAL A 172 -15.90 17.21 -7.69
CA VAL A 172 -14.76 16.28 -7.62
C VAL A 172 -13.45 16.89 -8.13
N GLY A 173 -13.52 17.91 -8.99
CA GLY A 173 -12.40 18.70 -9.50
C GLY A 173 -12.02 19.90 -8.65
N SER A 174 -12.66 20.11 -7.48
CA SER A 174 -12.43 21.26 -6.63
C SER A 174 -10.95 21.47 -6.28
N THR A 175 -10.55 22.73 -6.11
CA THR A 175 -9.30 23.03 -5.42
C THR A 175 -9.34 22.44 -4.02
N ILE A 176 -8.21 21.87 -3.61
CA ILE A 176 -7.95 21.38 -2.26
C ILE A 176 -6.64 21.99 -1.78
N ILE A 177 -6.55 22.27 -0.48
CA ILE A 177 -5.27 22.69 0.11
C ILE A 177 -4.38 21.46 0.36
N GLU A 178 -3.10 21.69 0.65
CA GLU A 178 -2.17 20.62 1.03
C GLU A 178 -2.69 19.82 2.24
N HIS A 179 -2.47 18.51 2.22
CA HIS A 179 -2.76 17.62 3.36
C HIS A 179 -1.81 17.92 4.53
N ASN A 180 -2.30 17.87 5.75
CA ASN A 180 -1.49 18.11 6.94
C ASN A 180 -0.93 16.83 7.58
N ASP A 181 -1.42 15.67 7.16
CA ASP A 181 -0.94 14.36 7.59
C ASP A 181 -0.83 13.40 6.38
N PHE A 182 0.13 12.50 6.42
CA PHE A 182 0.32 11.43 5.44
C PHE A 182 1.13 10.29 6.04
N ASP A 183 0.92 9.07 5.54
CA ASP A 183 1.79 7.93 5.84
C ASP A 183 1.72 6.90 4.70
N PHE A 184 2.48 5.82 4.86
CA PHE A 184 2.66 4.77 3.87
C PHE A 184 2.57 3.40 4.50
N PHE A 185 2.13 2.43 3.71
CA PHE A 185 2.27 1.03 4.07
C PHE A 185 2.67 0.18 2.88
N GLY A 186 3.39 -0.91 3.17
CA GLY A 186 3.78 -1.88 2.17
C GLY A 186 2.69 -2.91 1.91
N MET A 187 2.46 -3.22 0.64
CA MET A 187 1.51 -4.24 0.20
C MET A 187 2.19 -5.27 -0.70
N ASN A 188 2.04 -6.55 -0.37
CA ASN A 188 2.32 -7.64 -1.29
C ASN A 188 1.07 -7.87 -2.17
N LEU A 189 1.16 -7.55 -3.46
CA LEU A 189 0.01 -7.59 -4.36
C LEU A 189 -0.48 -9.01 -4.62
N THR A 190 0.39 -10.03 -4.56
CA THR A 190 -0.03 -11.44 -4.64
C THR A 190 -1.00 -11.79 -3.51
N GLN A 191 -0.80 -11.25 -2.31
CA GLN A 191 -1.70 -11.51 -1.19
C GLN A 191 -3.05 -10.80 -1.32
N ALA A 192 -3.11 -9.74 -2.13
CA ALA A 192 -4.32 -8.97 -2.41
C ALA A 192 -5.13 -9.55 -3.57
N GLN A 193 -4.62 -10.55 -4.29
CA GLN A 193 -5.35 -11.23 -5.36
C GLN A 193 -6.42 -12.18 -4.80
N SER A 194 -7.56 -12.26 -5.48
CA SER A 194 -8.67 -13.12 -5.06
C SER A 194 -9.38 -13.76 -6.24
N THR A 195 -9.56 -15.08 -6.16
CA THR A 195 -10.43 -15.85 -7.08
C THR A 195 -11.91 -15.52 -6.92
N GLN A 196 -12.31 -14.85 -5.83
CA GLN A 196 -13.67 -14.40 -5.57
C GLN A 196 -13.97 -13.02 -6.16
N TYR A 197 -13.00 -12.35 -6.77
CA TYR A 197 -13.13 -10.97 -7.24
C TYR A 197 -14.35 -10.72 -8.14
N SER A 198 -14.65 -11.63 -9.06
CA SER A 198 -15.83 -11.53 -9.93
C SER A 198 -17.16 -11.54 -9.15
N SER A 199 -17.22 -12.24 -8.02
CA SER A 199 -18.40 -12.24 -7.14
C SER A 199 -18.57 -10.90 -6.43
N TYR A 200 -17.46 -10.29 -5.98
CA TYR A 200 -17.46 -8.98 -5.34
C TYR A 200 -18.00 -7.89 -6.28
N VAL A 201 -17.52 -7.89 -7.54
CA VAL A 201 -17.98 -6.95 -8.57
C VAL A 201 -19.48 -7.12 -8.87
N ALA A 202 -20.01 -8.34 -8.80
CA ALA A 202 -21.43 -8.61 -9.02
C ALA A 202 -22.34 -8.27 -7.82
N GLY A 203 -21.78 -7.71 -6.74
CA GLY A 203 -22.52 -7.46 -5.48
C GLY A 203 -22.78 -8.72 -4.66
N GLY A 204 -22.09 -9.82 -4.97
CA GLY A 204 -22.09 -11.05 -4.19
C GLY A 204 -21.12 -10.94 -3.02
N SER A 205 -21.57 -11.36 -1.83
CA SER A 205 -20.72 -11.54 -0.66
C SER A 205 -19.90 -12.82 -0.80
N ALA A 206 -18.64 -12.83 -0.36
CA ALA A 206 -17.85 -14.07 -0.31
C ALA A 206 -18.62 -15.15 0.48
N SER A 207 -18.87 -16.30 -0.15
CA SER A 207 -19.36 -17.47 0.57
C SER A 207 -18.25 -17.95 1.50
N THR A 208 -18.41 -17.72 2.80
CA THR A 208 -17.49 -18.15 3.85
C THR A 208 -17.39 -19.67 3.89
N THR A 209 -16.44 -20.23 3.13
CA THR A 209 -16.00 -21.61 3.35
C THR A 209 -14.92 -21.55 4.42
N SER A 210 -15.28 -21.93 5.64
CA SER A 210 -14.33 -22.11 6.75
C SER A 210 -13.14 -22.96 6.31
N ALA A 211 -11.93 -22.52 6.68
CA ALA A 211 -10.69 -23.25 6.43
C ALA A 211 -10.79 -24.71 6.92
N PRO A 212 -10.44 -25.72 6.11
CA PRO A 212 -10.39 -27.09 6.60
C PRO A 212 -9.14 -27.27 7.47
N THR A 213 -9.35 -27.75 8.70
CA THR A 213 -8.30 -28.32 9.55
C THR A 213 -8.05 -29.76 9.10
N THR A 214 -6.83 -30.08 8.66
CA THR A 214 -6.37 -31.48 8.45
C THR A 214 -4.92 -31.59 8.91
N THR A 215 -4.67 -32.11 10.11
CA THR A 215 -4.31 -33.52 10.39
C THR A 215 -3.07 -34.01 9.63
N SER A 216 -1.99 -34.20 10.38
CA SER A 216 -0.69 -34.75 10.00
C SER A 216 -0.73 -36.22 9.59
N LEU A 217 0.08 -36.63 8.59
CA LEU A 217 0.82 -37.92 8.50
C LEU A 217 1.67 -37.99 7.18
N PRO A 218 2.57 -38.98 6.97
CA PRO A 218 3.88 -39.21 7.58
C PRO A 218 5.08 -39.04 6.60
N SER A 219 6.28 -39.26 7.15
CA SER A 219 7.63 -39.18 6.58
C SER A 219 7.87 -39.94 5.25
N SER A 220 8.58 -39.28 4.33
CA SER A 220 9.31 -39.92 3.23
C SER A 220 10.69 -39.29 3.05
N THR A 221 11.71 -40.15 2.95
CA THR A 221 13.15 -39.91 2.90
C THR A 221 13.60 -39.10 1.66
N PRO A 222 14.55 -38.15 1.76
CA PRO A 222 15.13 -37.49 0.59
C PRO A 222 16.36 -38.23 0.03
N ALA A 223 16.51 -38.19 -1.29
CA ALA A 223 17.66 -38.67 -2.07
C ALA A 223 18.75 -37.57 -2.23
N PRO A 224 19.99 -37.90 -2.63
CA PRO A 224 21.17 -37.04 -2.44
C PRO A 224 21.27 -35.85 -3.43
N PRO A 225 22.03 -34.79 -3.10
CA PRO A 225 22.07 -33.55 -3.88
C PRO A 225 22.99 -33.67 -5.09
N SER A 226 22.57 -33.05 -6.21
CA SER A 226 23.40 -32.80 -7.39
C SER A 226 23.90 -31.35 -7.35
N SER A 227 25.21 -31.15 -7.53
CA SER A 227 25.87 -29.85 -7.51
C SER A 227 25.84 -29.17 -8.88
N THR A 228 25.25 -27.98 -8.97
CA THR A 228 25.41 -27.05 -10.11
C THR A 228 26.16 -25.80 -9.66
N SER A 229 27.16 -25.42 -10.45
CA SER A 229 28.03 -24.26 -10.26
C SER A 229 27.28 -22.92 -10.37
N SER A 230 27.55 -22.01 -9.42
CA SER A 230 26.96 -20.68 -9.31
C SER A 230 27.27 -19.79 -10.52
N ALA A 231 26.23 -19.17 -11.09
CA ALA A 231 26.36 -18.10 -12.09
C ALA A 231 26.99 -16.84 -11.48
N SER A 232 27.63 -16.02 -12.31
CA SER A 232 28.17 -14.70 -11.93
C SER A 232 27.05 -13.81 -11.35
N GLY A 233 27.26 -13.26 -10.15
CA GLY A 233 26.28 -12.43 -9.47
C GLY A 233 25.88 -11.20 -10.30
N ALA A 234 24.58 -10.93 -10.36
CA ALA A 234 24.04 -9.73 -10.99
C ALA A 234 24.61 -8.46 -10.33
N THR A 235 24.76 -7.38 -11.10
CA THR A 235 25.16 -6.06 -10.60
C THR A 235 24.00 -5.09 -10.71
N GLN A 236 23.90 -4.14 -9.77
CA GLN A 236 22.86 -3.11 -9.71
C GLN A 236 23.18 -1.87 -10.52
N THR A 237 22.15 -1.27 -11.12
CA THR A 237 22.25 0.01 -11.85
C THR A 237 22.30 1.19 -10.89
N GLU A 238 22.68 2.38 -11.38
CA GLU A 238 22.62 3.62 -10.62
C GLU A 238 21.20 3.84 -10.06
N TRP A 239 21.13 4.30 -8.81
CA TRP A 239 19.92 4.46 -7.98
C TRP A 239 19.19 3.15 -7.61
N GLY A 240 19.64 2.00 -8.12
CA GLY A 240 19.15 0.68 -7.72
C GLY A 240 19.57 0.32 -6.30
N GLN A 241 18.69 -0.38 -5.58
CA GLN A 241 18.99 -0.86 -4.23
C GLN A 241 20.12 -1.90 -4.27
N CYS A 242 21.19 -1.63 -3.53
CA CYS A 242 22.37 -2.48 -3.44
C CYS A 242 22.62 -2.98 -2.01
N GLY A 243 21.77 -2.59 -1.07
CA GLY A 243 21.90 -2.99 0.32
C GLY A 243 20.73 -2.50 1.17
N GLY A 244 20.75 -2.90 2.42
CA GLY A 244 19.65 -2.71 3.34
C GLY A 244 19.29 -4.01 4.05
N GLN A 245 18.81 -3.92 5.29
CA GLN A 245 18.32 -5.10 5.99
C GLN A 245 17.18 -5.76 5.21
N GLY A 246 17.26 -7.09 5.04
CA GLY A 246 16.29 -7.88 4.29
C GLY A 246 16.48 -7.84 2.76
N TRP A 247 17.44 -7.06 2.24
CA TRP A 247 17.74 -7.04 0.81
C TRP A 247 18.36 -8.37 0.35
N THR A 248 17.66 -9.07 -0.54
CA THR A 248 18.14 -10.34 -1.14
C THR A 248 18.55 -10.19 -2.60
N GLY A 249 18.44 -8.98 -3.17
CA GLY A 249 18.87 -8.70 -4.53
C GLY A 249 20.36 -8.39 -4.64
N PRO A 250 20.84 -7.97 -5.81
CA PRO A 250 22.27 -7.81 -6.03
C PRO A 250 22.87 -6.71 -5.14
N THR A 251 24.01 -7.03 -4.52
CA THR A 251 24.70 -6.15 -3.55
C THR A 251 25.89 -5.40 -4.14
N THR A 252 26.19 -5.67 -5.41
CA THR A 252 27.33 -5.08 -6.13
C THR A 252 26.79 -4.08 -7.14
N CYS A 253 27.23 -2.83 -7.08
CA CYS A 253 26.87 -1.83 -8.07
C CYS A 253 27.65 -2.02 -9.39
N ALA A 254 27.09 -1.54 -10.50
CA ALA A 254 27.78 -1.48 -11.78
C ALA A 254 29.10 -0.69 -11.67
N ALA A 255 30.04 -0.95 -12.58
CA ALA A 255 31.38 -0.37 -12.52
C ALA A 255 31.34 1.17 -12.45
N GLY A 256 32.03 1.74 -11.46
CA GLY A 256 32.08 3.18 -11.23
C GLY A 256 31.07 3.70 -10.21
N LEU A 257 30.20 2.86 -9.67
CA LEU A 257 29.20 3.23 -8.67
C LEU A 257 29.51 2.59 -7.30
N THR A 258 29.17 3.29 -6.23
CA THR A 258 29.34 2.82 -4.85
C THR A 258 27.98 2.60 -4.20
N CYS A 259 27.85 1.53 -3.40
CA CYS A 259 26.65 1.29 -2.63
C CYS A 259 26.61 2.21 -1.41
N VAL A 260 25.79 3.27 -1.46
CA VAL A 260 25.72 4.31 -0.43
C VAL A 260 24.45 4.09 0.41
N GLY A 261 24.62 3.99 1.73
CA GLY A 261 23.50 3.93 2.67
C GLY A 261 22.76 5.26 2.72
N VAL A 262 21.57 5.31 2.13
CA VAL A 262 20.72 6.51 2.11
C VAL A 262 19.86 6.58 3.37
N SER A 263 19.37 5.43 3.84
CA SER A 263 18.69 5.31 5.13
C SER A 263 19.18 4.05 5.86
N PRO A 264 20.42 4.08 6.41
CA PRO A 264 20.95 2.94 7.14
C PRO A 264 20.09 2.64 8.38
N PRO A 265 19.83 1.36 8.72
CA PRO A 265 20.38 0.15 8.11
C PRO A 265 19.51 -0.46 6.98
N TYR A 266 18.42 0.18 6.57
CA TYR A 266 17.35 -0.45 5.78
C TYR A 266 17.49 -0.26 4.27
N TYR A 267 18.18 0.79 3.83
CA TYR A 267 18.26 1.10 2.41
C TYR A 267 19.60 1.72 2.02
N SER A 268 20.24 1.06 1.05
CA SER A 268 21.43 1.55 0.36
C SER A 268 21.21 1.47 -1.14
N GLN A 269 21.64 2.48 -1.88
CA GLN A 269 21.49 2.55 -3.33
C GLN A 269 22.82 2.83 -4.03
N CYS A 270 22.95 2.41 -5.27
CA CYS A 270 24.13 2.70 -6.08
C CYS A 270 24.17 4.17 -6.48
N GLN A 271 25.27 4.86 -6.20
CA GLN A 271 25.49 6.26 -6.57
C GLN A 271 26.89 6.43 -7.16
N ALA A 272 27.08 7.46 -7.99
CA ALA A 272 28.38 7.85 -8.53
C ALA A 272 29.32 8.46 -7.48
#